data_AF-A0A7R9JRH5-F1
#
_entry.id   AF-A0A7R9JRH5-F1
#
_cell.length_a   1.000
_cell.length_b   1.000
_cell.length_c   1.000
_cell.angle_alpha   90.00
_cell.angle_beta   90.00
_cell.angle_gamma   90.00
#
_symmetry.space_group_name_H-M   'P 1'
#
loop_
_entity.id
_entity.type
_entity.pdbx_description
1 polymer ?
#
loop_
_entity_poly.entity_id
_entity_poly.type
_entity_poly.pdbx_seq_one_letter_code
_entity_poly.pdbx_strand_id
1 'polypeptide(L)'
;MAEVALTQIDHWAASAGFVIAGYYLANENLRDLSHEKMGHRIAEKIADNFSSACLVVIDNRNLTLNMDNAALCVSQFADGKWKPRDKSSFSLARNSLDTAATLIQRRTYEELMDFDNHLDDISQDWRNLSLNLEVDEEAGTVG
;
A
#
# COMPACT_ATOMS: atom_id res chain seq x y z
N MET A 1 -12.62 -6.50 -12.30
CA MET A 1 -12.88 -5.86 -10.99
C MET A 1 -11.94 -4.68 -10.77
N ALA A 2 -10.62 -4.83 -10.96
CA ALA A 2 -9.64 -3.74 -10.80
C ALA A 2 -9.94 -2.43 -11.57
N GLU A 3 -10.46 -2.49 -12.79
CA GLU A 3 -10.81 -1.27 -13.56
C GLU A 3 -11.96 -0.47 -12.94
N VAL A 4 -12.98 -1.17 -12.42
CA VAL A 4 -14.11 -0.56 -11.70
C VAL A 4 -13.61 0.05 -10.39
N ALA A 5 -12.77 -0.68 -9.65
CA ALA A 5 -12.16 -0.20 -8.42
C ALA A 5 -11.34 1.08 -8.65
N LEU A 6 -10.44 1.06 -9.64
CA LEU A 6 -9.61 2.23 -9.99
C LEU A 6 -10.47 3.44 -10.37
N THR A 7 -11.54 3.25 -11.14
CA THR A 7 -12.44 4.35 -11.54
C THR A 7 -13.17 4.95 -10.33
N GLN A 8 -13.67 4.11 -9.41
CA GLN A 8 -14.35 4.60 -8.21
C GLN A 8 -13.39 5.31 -7.25
N ILE A 9 -12.21 4.72 -7.02
CA ILE A 9 -11.18 5.29 -6.15
C ILE A 9 -10.67 6.63 -6.73
N ASP A 10 -10.46 6.71 -8.05
CA ASP A 10 -10.02 7.95 -8.72
C ASP A 10 -11.06 9.07 -8.57
N HIS A 11 -12.35 8.75 -8.77
CA HIS A 11 -13.42 9.72 -8.57
C HIS A 11 -13.51 10.21 -7.12
N TRP A 12 -13.44 9.29 -6.16
CA TRP A 12 -13.44 9.64 -4.74
C TRP A 12 -12.21 10.47 -4.36
N ALA A 13 -11.01 10.05 -4.78
CA ALA A 13 -9.77 10.75 -4.49
C ALA A 13 -9.80 12.18 -5.04
N ALA A 14 -10.24 12.36 -6.29
CA ALA A 14 -10.40 13.68 -6.89
C ALA A 14 -11.37 14.58 -6.10
N SER A 15 -12.48 14.01 -5.58
CA SER A 15 -13.45 14.76 -4.76
C SER A 15 -12.88 15.21 -3.41
N ALA A 16 -11.92 14.46 -2.87
CA ALA A 16 -11.24 14.74 -1.60
C ALA A 16 -9.92 15.51 -1.77
N GLY A 17 -9.52 15.86 -3.00
CA GLY A 17 -8.25 16.54 -3.28
C GLY A 17 -7.01 15.64 -3.23
N PHE A 18 -7.21 14.32 -3.29
CA PHE A 18 -6.14 13.31 -3.36
C PHE A 18 -5.85 12.88 -4.80
N VAL A 19 -4.68 12.28 -5.00
CA VAL A 19 -4.26 11.65 -6.26
C VAL A 19 -3.70 10.26 -5.97
N ILE A 20 -3.92 9.33 -6.88
CA ILE A 20 -3.30 8.01 -6.80
C ILE A 20 -1.81 8.16 -7.13
N ALA A 21 -0.96 8.05 -6.11
CA ALA A 21 0.49 8.28 -6.24
C ALA A 21 1.31 7.00 -6.45
N GLY A 22 0.68 5.82 -6.43
CA GLY A 22 1.40 4.58 -6.57
C GLY A 22 0.53 3.33 -6.45
N TYR A 23 1.18 2.18 -6.58
CA TYR A 23 0.58 0.85 -6.48
C TYR A 23 1.49 -0.07 -5.66
N TYR A 24 0.90 -0.96 -4.86
CA TYR A 24 1.65 -2.00 -4.16
C TYR A 24 1.14 -3.38 -4.53
N LEU A 25 2.02 -4.39 -4.42
CA LEU A 25 1.68 -5.79 -4.63
C LEU A 25 2.48 -6.70 -3.69
N ALA A 26 1.89 -7.85 -3.36
CA ALA A 26 2.54 -8.91 -2.61
C ALA A 26 2.37 -10.21 -3.42
N ASN A 27 3.48 -10.80 -3.86
CA ASN A 27 3.44 -12.03 -4.66
C ASN A 27 3.13 -13.22 -3.75
N GLU A 28 2.40 -14.21 -4.26
CA GLU A 28 2.06 -15.43 -3.50
C GLU A 28 3.31 -16.21 -3.07
N ASN A 29 4.34 -16.26 -3.94
CA ASN A 29 5.61 -16.86 -3.61
C ASN A 29 6.46 -15.91 -2.75
N LEU A 30 6.80 -16.34 -1.53
CA LEU A 30 7.60 -15.59 -0.57
C LEU A 30 8.96 -15.11 -1.11
N ARG A 31 9.53 -15.77 -2.10
CA ARG A 31 10.84 -15.42 -2.68
C ARG A 31 10.74 -14.57 -3.94
N ASP A 32 9.52 -14.37 -4.45
CA ASP A 32 9.30 -13.63 -5.68
C ASP A 32 9.10 -12.15 -5.36
N LEU A 33 10.08 -11.33 -5.78
CA LEU A 33 10.03 -9.86 -5.68
C LEU A 33 9.87 -9.21 -7.05
N SER A 34 9.46 -9.98 -8.06
CA SER A 34 9.28 -9.48 -9.41
C SER A 34 8.03 -8.61 -9.54
N HIS A 35 8.05 -7.69 -10.51
CA HIS A 35 6.86 -6.95 -10.89
C HIS A 35 5.99 -7.86 -11.76
N GLU A 36 4.87 -8.34 -11.23
CA GLU A 36 3.90 -9.10 -12.03
C GLU A 36 3.43 -8.26 -13.23
N LYS A 37 3.22 -8.89 -14.40
CA LYS A 37 2.84 -8.19 -15.63
C LYS A 37 1.59 -7.31 -15.47
N MET A 38 0.62 -7.74 -14.67
CA MET A 38 -0.60 -6.98 -14.42
C MET A 38 -0.33 -5.79 -13.49
N GLY A 39 0.42 -5.99 -12.40
CA GLY A 39 0.85 -4.91 -11.51
C GLY A 39 1.64 -3.81 -12.24
N HIS A 40 2.49 -4.21 -13.21
CA HIS A 40 3.22 -3.25 -14.03
C HIS A 40 2.31 -2.36 -14.88
N ARG A 41 1.28 -2.94 -15.52
CA ARG A 41 0.32 -2.17 -16.33
C ARG A 41 -0.49 -1.19 -15.50
N ILE A 42 -0.90 -1.57 -14.30
CA ILE A 42 -1.60 -0.68 -13.36
C ILE A 42 -0.67 0.48 -12.97
N ALA A 43 0.58 0.16 -12.62
CA ALA A 43 1.57 1.16 -12.26
C ALA A 43 1.86 2.14 -13.42
N GLU A 44 2.01 1.66 -14.66
CA GLU A 44 2.15 2.50 -15.86
C GLU A 44 0.96 3.46 -16.01
N LYS A 45 -0.27 2.95 -15.83
CA LYS A 45 -1.46 3.79 -15.92
C LYS A 45 -1.52 4.88 -14.86
N ILE A 46 -1.02 4.58 -13.65
CA ILE A 46 -0.89 5.57 -12.58
C ILE A 46 0.21 6.59 -12.93
N ALA A 47 1.33 6.15 -13.50
CA ALA A 47 2.43 7.01 -13.89
C ALA A 47 2.07 8.01 -15.02
N ASP A 48 1.12 7.66 -15.89
CA ASP A 48 0.55 8.57 -16.90
C ASP A 48 -0.10 9.80 -16.25
N ASN A 49 -0.73 9.62 -15.09
CA ASN A 49 -1.42 10.69 -14.35
C ASN A 49 -0.50 11.34 -13.30
N PHE A 50 0.44 10.58 -12.73
CA PHE A 50 1.36 11.03 -11.69
C PHE A 50 2.80 10.59 -12.01
N SER A 51 3.56 11.52 -12.62
CA SER A 51 4.92 11.25 -13.15
C SER A 51 5.98 10.81 -12.14
N SER A 52 5.70 10.91 -10.84
CA SER A 52 6.59 10.46 -9.76
C SER A 52 6.07 9.21 -9.03
N ALA A 53 5.23 8.42 -9.70
CA ALA A 53 4.56 7.26 -9.12
C ALA A 53 5.53 6.21 -8.54
N CYS A 54 5.09 5.59 -7.45
CA CYS A 54 5.81 4.52 -6.78
C CYS A 54 5.13 3.17 -7.00
N LEU A 55 5.96 2.14 -7.23
CA LEU A 55 5.57 0.74 -7.29
C LEU A 55 6.26 0.02 -6.15
N VAL A 56 5.49 -0.58 -5.24
CA VAL A 56 6.04 -1.21 -4.04
C VAL A 56 5.73 -2.70 -4.06
N VAL A 57 6.77 -3.54 -3.99
CA VAL A 57 6.60 -4.98 -3.77
C VAL A 57 6.86 -5.28 -2.31
N ILE A 58 5.94 -6.01 -1.67
CA ILE A 58 6.11 -6.43 -0.28
C ILE A 58 7.05 -7.65 -0.23
N ASP A 59 8.15 -7.56 0.52
CA ASP A 59 9.01 -8.72 0.81
C ASP A 59 8.40 -9.51 1.96
N ASN A 60 7.56 -10.48 1.62
CA ASN A 60 6.81 -11.31 2.56
C ASN A 60 7.70 -12.06 3.58
N ARG A 61 9.00 -12.22 3.32
CA ARG A 61 9.94 -12.85 4.28
C ARG A 61 10.30 -11.93 5.43
N ASN A 62 10.19 -10.61 5.22
CA ASN A 62 10.47 -9.60 6.23
C ASN A 62 9.19 -9.14 6.96
N LEU A 63 8.01 -9.56 6.50
CA LEU A 63 6.75 -9.33 7.20
C LEU A 63 6.61 -10.36 8.33
N THR A 64 7.06 -10.01 9.52
CA THR A 64 7.06 -10.92 10.69
C THR A 64 6.44 -10.25 11.92
N LEU A 65 6.24 -11.03 12.99
CA LEU A 65 5.73 -10.51 14.27
C LEU A 65 6.65 -9.44 14.90
N ASN A 66 7.92 -9.42 14.53
CA ASN A 66 8.91 -8.43 14.96
C ASN A 66 9.48 -7.75 13.71
N MET A 67 8.99 -6.56 13.39
CA MET A 67 9.35 -5.84 12.17
C MET A 67 10.70 -5.12 12.28
N ASP A 68 11.80 -5.86 12.30
CA ASP A 68 13.16 -5.26 12.43
C ASP A 68 13.56 -4.43 11.20
N ASN A 69 12.99 -4.74 10.03
CA ASN A 69 13.30 -4.09 8.77
C ASN A 69 12.02 -3.81 7.99
N ALA A 70 12.01 -2.71 7.21
CA ALA A 70 10.95 -2.46 6.25
C ALA A 70 10.84 -3.60 5.23
N ALA A 71 9.68 -4.23 5.18
CA ALA A 71 9.33 -5.29 4.23
C ALA A 71 8.95 -4.73 2.84
N LEU A 72 9.62 -3.67 2.40
CA LEU A 72 9.26 -2.91 1.20
C LEU A 72 10.41 -2.90 0.19
N CYS A 73 10.11 -3.28 -1.06
CA CYS A 73 10.95 -3.09 -2.22
C CYS A 73 10.32 -2.02 -3.10
N VAL A 74 10.90 -0.81 -3.10
CA VAL A 74 10.32 0.36 -3.78
C VAL A 74 10.98 0.54 -5.15
N SER A 75 10.16 0.75 -6.17
CA SER A 75 10.55 1.28 -7.47
C SER A 75 9.84 2.59 -7.72
N GLN A 76 10.50 3.56 -8.34
CA GLN A 76 9.88 4.83 -8.72
C GLN A 76 9.94 5.00 -10.24
N PHE A 77 8.86 5.54 -10.80
CA PHE A 77 8.85 5.96 -12.19
C PHE A 77 9.67 7.24 -12.35
N ALA A 78 10.70 7.18 -13.20
CA ALA A 78 11.54 8.32 -13.52
C ALA A 78 12.15 8.15 -14.92
N ASP A 79 12.11 9.21 -15.73
CA ASP A 79 12.63 9.23 -17.10
C ASP A 79 12.01 8.14 -18.01
N GLY A 80 10.71 7.90 -17.87
CA GLY A 80 9.98 6.92 -18.67
C GLY A 80 10.26 5.46 -18.33
N LYS A 81 10.94 5.19 -17.20
CA LYS A 81 11.28 3.83 -16.74
C LYS A 81 11.09 3.68 -15.24
N TRP A 82 10.73 2.47 -14.82
CA TRP A 82 10.71 2.09 -13.41
C TRP A 82 12.13 1.79 -12.94
N LYS A 83 12.58 2.52 -11.92
CA LYS A 83 13.93 2.36 -11.34
C LYS A 83 13.80 1.91 -9.88
N PRO A 84 14.47 0.81 -9.48
CA PRO A 84 14.49 0.41 -8.08
C PRO A 84 15.15 1.50 -7.23
N ARG A 85 14.62 1.68 -6.03
CA ARG A 85 15.06 2.65 -5.04
C ARG A 85 15.71 1.93 -3.88
N ASP A 86 16.87 2.44 -3.46
CA ASP A 86 17.58 1.90 -2.30
C ASP A 86 16.82 2.24 -1.00
N LYS A 87 16.98 1.43 0.05
CA LYS A 87 16.34 1.69 1.35
C LYS A 87 16.72 3.04 1.95
N SER A 88 17.90 3.57 1.64
CA SER A 88 18.33 4.92 2.05
C SER A 88 17.60 6.05 1.32
N SER A 89 16.91 5.76 0.22
CA SER A 89 16.24 6.76 -0.62
C SER A 89 14.78 7.01 -0.26
N PHE A 90 14.24 6.29 0.71
CA PHE A 90 12.92 6.55 1.29
C PHE A 90 12.98 6.49 2.81
N SER A 91 12.04 7.16 3.47
CA SER A 91 11.90 7.15 4.92
C SER A 91 10.52 6.68 5.31
N LEU A 92 10.44 5.88 6.37
CA LEU A 92 9.18 5.60 7.05
C LEU A 92 8.91 6.68 8.10
N ALA A 93 7.64 6.87 8.44
CA ALA A 93 7.30 7.65 9.62
C ALA A 93 7.90 7.00 10.88
N ARG A 94 8.03 7.80 11.94
CA ARG A 94 8.50 7.26 13.22
C ARG A 94 7.55 6.17 13.69
N ASN A 95 8.10 5.16 14.36
CA ASN A 95 7.37 4.02 14.93
C ASN A 95 6.61 3.14 13.92
N SER A 96 6.65 3.40 12.60
CA SER A 96 5.84 2.62 11.64
C SER A 96 6.11 1.12 11.68
N LEU A 97 7.36 0.70 11.95
CA LEU A 97 7.71 -0.72 12.07
C LEU A 97 7.16 -1.32 13.36
N ASP A 98 7.33 -0.63 14.49
CA ASP A 98 6.82 -1.07 15.79
C ASP A 98 5.29 -1.14 15.78
N THR A 99 4.62 -0.12 15.25
CA THR A 99 3.17 -0.10 15.04
C THR A 99 2.71 -1.27 14.18
N ALA A 100 3.36 -1.52 13.04
CA ALA A 100 3.02 -2.65 12.19
C ALA A 100 3.18 -4.00 12.93
N ALA A 101 4.28 -4.17 13.67
CA ALA A 101 4.50 -5.37 14.49
C ALA A 101 3.40 -5.57 15.53
N THR A 102 3.02 -4.51 16.28
CA THR A 102 1.95 -4.57 17.28
C THR A 102 0.61 -4.97 16.64
N LEU A 103 0.23 -4.34 15.53
CA LEU A 103 -1.05 -4.62 14.86
C LEU A 103 -1.11 -6.03 14.26
N ILE A 104 0.02 -6.55 13.75
CA ILE A 104 0.10 -7.94 13.30
C ILE A 104 -0.08 -8.90 14.50
N GLN A 105 0.57 -8.63 15.63
CA GLN A 105 0.43 -9.45 16.84
C GLN A 105 -1.00 -9.44 17.39
N ARG A 106 -1.71 -8.31 17.30
CA ARG A 106 -3.13 -8.17 17.67
C ARG A 106 -4.09 -8.78 16.65
N ARG A 107 -3.59 -9.17 15.47
CA ARG A 107 -4.38 -9.69 14.35
C ARG A 107 -5.41 -8.69 13.82
N THR A 108 -5.12 -7.39 13.92
CA THR A 108 -5.98 -6.31 13.40
C THR A 108 -6.28 -6.46 11.90
N TYR A 109 -5.44 -7.18 11.17
CA TYR A 109 -5.66 -7.52 9.76
C TYR A 109 -6.93 -8.36 9.51
N GLU A 110 -7.53 -9.00 10.53
CA GLU A 110 -8.82 -9.70 10.41
C GLU A 110 -10.02 -8.74 10.27
N GLU A 111 -9.85 -7.47 10.64
CA GLU A 111 -10.88 -6.43 10.55
C GLU A 111 -10.69 -5.52 9.32
N LEU A 112 -9.59 -5.71 8.59
CA LEU A 112 -9.26 -4.92 7.40
C LEU A 112 -10.22 -5.24 6.26
N MET A 113 -10.90 -4.21 5.75
CA MET A 113 -11.80 -4.32 4.61
C MET A 113 -11.09 -3.91 3.33
N ASP A 114 -11.05 -4.80 2.35
CA ASP A 114 -10.56 -4.47 1.01
C ASP A 114 -11.70 -4.14 0.05
N PHE A 115 -11.34 -3.88 -1.22
CA PHE A 115 -12.32 -3.55 -2.23
C PHE A 115 -13.16 -4.76 -2.67
N ASP A 116 -12.64 -5.98 -2.55
CA ASP A 116 -13.40 -7.20 -2.87
C ASP A 116 -14.49 -7.43 -1.80
N ASN A 117 -14.18 -7.21 -0.51
CA ASN A 117 -15.18 -7.22 0.57
C ASN A 117 -16.28 -6.19 0.35
N HIS A 118 -15.91 -4.97 -0.09
CA HIS A 118 -16.88 -3.92 -0.41
C HIS A 118 -17.78 -4.29 -1.60
N LEU A 119 -17.26 -5.01 -2.60
CA LEU A 119 -18.06 -5.48 -3.73
C LEU A 119 -19.07 -6.57 -3.32
N ASP A 120 -18.71 -7.40 -2.34
CA ASP A 120 -19.61 -8.40 -1.77
C ASP A 120 -20.68 -7.76 -0.88
N ASP A 121 -20.30 -6.76 -0.06
CA ASP A 121 -21.18 -5.98 0.80
C ASP A 121 -20.79 -4.49 0.76
N ILE A 122 -21.60 -3.70 0.04
CA ILE A 122 -21.37 -2.27 -0.16
C ILE A 122 -21.41 -1.44 1.13
N SER A 123 -21.86 -2.01 2.25
CA SER A 123 -21.82 -1.36 3.55
C SER A 123 -20.43 -1.42 4.21
N GLN A 124 -19.54 -2.31 3.75
CA GLN A 124 -18.16 -2.41 4.22
C GLN A 124 -17.33 -1.25 3.68
N ASP A 125 -16.70 -0.46 4.55
CA ASP A 125 -15.94 0.71 4.14
C ASP A 125 -14.47 0.36 3.86
N TRP A 126 -14.11 0.25 2.57
CA TRP A 126 -12.74 0.01 2.11
C TRP A 126 -11.73 1.10 2.50
N ARG A 127 -12.19 2.26 2.98
CA ARG A 127 -11.31 3.34 3.48
C ARG A 127 -10.80 3.09 4.90
N ASN A 128 -11.39 2.12 5.61
CA ASN A 128 -10.94 1.66 6.93
C ASN A 128 -10.74 2.80 7.96
N LEU A 129 -11.66 3.78 8.01
CA LEU A 129 -11.49 4.99 8.82
C LEU A 129 -11.27 4.72 10.31
N SER A 130 -11.95 3.71 10.87
CA SER A 130 -11.76 3.31 12.28
C SER A 130 -10.36 2.73 12.53
N LEU A 131 -9.85 1.90 11.61
CA LEU A 131 -8.51 1.33 11.70
C LEU A 131 -7.43 2.42 11.56
N ASN A 132 -7.67 3.44 10.73
CA ASN A 132 -6.73 4.57 10.61
C ASN A 132 -6.53 5.28 11.95
N LEU A 133 -7.60 5.44 12.75
CA LEU A 133 -7.50 6.02 14.10
C LEU A 133 -6.69 5.13 15.04
N GLU A 134 -6.90 3.81 15.02
CA GLU A 134 -6.12 2.88 15.84
C GLU A 134 -4.64 2.88 15.45
N VAL A 135 -4.34 2.94 14.15
CA VAL A 135 -2.97 3.06 13.63
C VAL A 135 -2.32 4.36 14.13
N ASP A 136 -3.04 5.48 14.07
CA ASP A 136 -2.53 6.78 14.52
C ASP A 136 -2.28 6.81 16.05
N GLU A 137 -3.18 6.22 16.83
CA GLU A 137 -3.03 6.08 18.28
C GLU A 137 -1.80 5.23 18.64
N GLU A 138 -1.64 4.08 17.98
CA GLU A 138 -0.49 3.18 18.22
C GLU A 138 0.83 3.77 17.71
N ALA A 139 0.80 4.55 16.61
CA ALA A 139 1.98 5.26 16.11
C ALA A 139 2.38 6.47 16.99
N GLY A 140 1.48 6.93 17.88
CA GLY A 140 1.66 8.13 18.67
C GLY A 140 1.60 9.41 17.82
N THR A 141 0.84 9.39 16.73
CA THR A 141 0.61 10.54 15.84
C THR A 141 -0.61 11.38 16.27
N VAL A 142 -1.44 10.84 17.17
CA VAL A 142 -2.49 11.60 17.88
C VAL A 142 -1.87 12.35 19.07
N GLY A 143 -1.94 13.69 19.04
CA GLY A 143 -1.50 14.58 20.11
C GLY A 143 -2.51 15.67 20.40
#